data_AF-A0A495ZC45-F1
#
_entry.id   AF-A0A495ZC45-F1
#
_cell.length_a   1.000
_cell.length_b   1.000
_cell.length_c   1.000
_cell.angle_alpha   90.00
_cell.angle_beta   90.00
_cell.angle_gamma   90.00
#
_symmetry.space_group_name_H-M   'P 1'
#
loop_
_entity.id
_entity.type
_entity.pdbx_description
1 polymer ?
#
loop_
_entity_poly.entity_id
_entity_poly.type
_entity_poly.pdbx_seq_one_letter_code
_entity_poly.pdbx_strand_id
1 'polypeptide(L)'
;MFREFFSKRFFIGVLVLVICCVVSVYFLNTDTPEAPIKIYKVVEPVAKPTAEVSIGDTSRGGHFHADDTWHAEPHESVAHAYTKESTNSRTADDWREDSEIDVPQPTATPWKKLDAQEADTGTPVSGDTDDTYPPRDWHKTEDPELHAEYFYAQLLKQFGDMPEVHIIGEHRLNRAKGIPSTFTKFEAYLEAMYHLFPDEKNKQALDQLRKLRASGAKISFH
;
A
#
# COMPACT_ATOMS: atom_id res chain seq x y z
N MET A 1 -7.56 68.34 2.03
CA MET A 1 -7.79 67.63 0.75
C MET A 1 -6.66 66.69 0.32
N PHE A 2 -5.38 67.03 0.45
CA PHE A 2 -4.27 66.15 0.00
C PHE A 2 -4.16 64.78 0.70
N ARG A 3 -4.58 64.67 1.98
CA ARG A 3 -4.45 63.45 2.78
C ARG A 3 -5.41 62.31 2.36
N GLU A 4 -6.60 62.67 1.87
CA GLU A 4 -7.57 61.67 1.37
C GLU A 4 -7.22 61.15 -0.01
N PHE A 5 -6.61 62.00 -0.85
CA PHE A 5 -6.21 61.63 -2.20
C PHE A 5 -5.03 60.65 -2.21
N PHE A 6 -4.08 60.83 -1.29
CA PHE A 6 -2.94 59.93 -1.14
C PHE A 6 -3.32 58.57 -0.53
N SER A 7 -4.22 58.56 0.46
CA SER A 7 -4.61 57.29 1.11
C SER A 7 -5.33 56.35 0.14
N LYS A 8 -6.29 56.86 -0.65
CA LYS A 8 -7.06 56.00 -1.58
C LYS A 8 -6.19 55.44 -2.73
N ARG A 9 -5.26 56.23 -3.25
CA ARG A 9 -4.38 55.78 -4.35
C ARG A 9 -3.28 54.82 -3.88
N PHE A 10 -2.79 54.99 -2.66
CA PHE A 10 -1.82 54.07 -2.06
C PHE A 10 -2.42 52.68 -1.83
N PHE A 11 -3.66 52.61 -1.31
CA PHE A 11 -4.36 51.33 -1.10
C PHE A 11 -4.57 50.54 -2.40
N ILE A 12 -4.89 51.22 -3.52
CA ILE A 12 -5.03 50.56 -4.83
C ILE A 12 -3.68 49.97 -5.28
N GLY A 13 -2.57 50.71 -5.10
CA GLY A 13 -1.23 50.22 -5.44
C GLY A 13 -0.83 48.97 -4.63
N VAL A 14 -1.10 48.97 -3.33
CA VAL A 14 -0.82 47.82 -2.45
C VAL A 14 -1.67 46.61 -2.83
N LEU A 15 -2.96 46.80 -3.14
CA LEU A 15 -3.85 45.72 -3.54
C LEU A 15 -3.36 45.02 -4.83
N VAL A 16 -2.94 45.79 -5.84
CA VAL A 16 -2.40 45.25 -7.10
C VAL A 16 -1.12 44.45 -6.84
N LEU A 17 -0.24 44.94 -5.96
CA LEU A 17 1.01 44.25 -5.62
C LEU A 17 0.73 42.90 -4.93
N VAL A 18 -0.23 42.84 -4.01
CA VAL A 18 -0.64 41.58 -3.36
C VAL A 18 -1.19 40.58 -4.37
N ILE A 19 -2.04 41.01 -5.31
CA ILE A 19 -2.57 40.14 -6.36
C ILE A 19 -1.43 39.58 -7.24
N CYS A 20 -0.47 40.43 -7.64
CA CYS A 20 0.71 39.97 -8.40
C CYS A 20 1.54 38.94 -7.64
N CYS A 21 1.74 39.11 -6.32
CA CYS A 21 2.46 38.15 -5.49
C CYS A 21 1.72 36.80 -5.43
N VAL A 22 0.39 36.81 -5.23
CA VAL A 22 -0.41 35.57 -5.19
C VAL A 22 -0.36 34.84 -6.53
N VAL A 23 -0.48 35.55 -7.65
CA VAL A 23 -0.38 34.96 -8.99
C VAL A 23 1.02 34.39 -9.23
N SER A 24 2.08 35.09 -8.82
CA SER A 24 3.46 34.60 -8.97
C SER A 24 3.72 33.33 -8.16
N VAL A 25 3.23 33.27 -6.91
CA VAL A 25 3.31 32.05 -6.09
C VAL A 25 2.51 30.92 -6.72
N TYR A 26 1.33 31.20 -7.27
CA TYR A 26 0.53 30.19 -7.97
C TYR A 26 1.29 29.61 -9.17
N PHE A 27 1.93 30.43 -10.00
CA PHE A 27 2.74 29.96 -11.13
C PHE A 27 4.00 29.19 -10.71
N LEU A 28 4.58 29.49 -9.54
CA LEU A 28 5.71 28.73 -9.01
C LEU A 28 5.27 27.37 -8.42
N ASN A 29 4.02 27.24 -7.98
CA ASN A 29 3.47 26.01 -7.40
C ASN A 29 2.77 25.10 -8.42
N THR A 30 2.50 25.58 -9.63
CA THR A 30 2.03 24.69 -10.69
C THR A 30 3.22 23.92 -11.23
N ASP A 31 3.42 22.71 -10.70
CA ASP A 31 4.34 21.73 -11.28
C ASP A 31 4.06 21.64 -12.78
N THR A 32 5.08 21.96 -13.59
CA THR A 32 5.01 21.79 -15.04
C THR A 32 4.53 20.37 -15.32
N PRO A 33 3.40 20.18 -16.03
CA PRO A 33 2.88 18.84 -16.27
C PRO A 33 3.99 18.01 -16.91
N GLU A 34 4.37 16.92 -16.24
CA GLU A 34 5.44 16.05 -16.71
C GLU A 34 5.20 15.72 -18.18
N ALA A 35 6.24 15.90 -19.00
CA ALA A 35 6.15 15.68 -20.42
C ALA A 35 5.52 14.30 -20.68
N PRO A 36 4.53 14.20 -21.58
CA PRO A 36 3.75 12.97 -21.75
C PRO A 36 4.70 11.81 -22.04
N ILE A 37 4.72 10.84 -21.12
CA ILE A 37 5.53 9.63 -21.19
C ILE A 37 5.20 8.95 -22.52
N LYS A 38 6.12 9.03 -23.49
CA LYS A 38 5.99 8.33 -24.77
C LYS A 38 6.25 6.86 -24.50
N ILE A 39 5.19 6.09 -24.28
CA ILE A 39 5.25 4.63 -24.17
C ILE A 39 5.50 4.08 -25.58
N TYR A 40 6.76 3.85 -25.92
CA TYR A 40 7.13 3.12 -27.14
C TYR A 40 6.76 1.65 -26.93
N LYS A 41 5.64 1.21 -27.53
CA LYS A 41 5.30 -0.21 -27.62
C LYS A 41 6.33 -0.86 -28.56
N VAL A 42 7.35 -1.49 -28.00
CA VAL A 42 8.25 -2.36 -28.78
C VAL A 42 7.39 -3.52 -29.29
N VAL A 43 7.02 -3.45 -30.56
CA VAL A 43 6.39 -4.56 -31.27
C VAL A 43 7.53 -5.43 -31.78
N GLU A 44 7.92 -6.44 -31.01
CA GLU A 44 8.77 -7.50 -31.54
C GLU A 44 8.01 -8.22 -32.66
N PRO A 45 8.58 -8.35 -33.87
CA PRO A 45 7.95 -9.12 -34.94
C PRO A 45 7.84 -10.57 -34.49
N VAL A 46 6.59 -11.07 -34.47
CA VAL A 46 6.25 -12.45 -34.11
C VAL A 46 7.06 -13.41 -34.97
N ALA A 47 8.06 -14.05 -34.37
CA ALA A 47 8.76 -15.17 -34.98
C ALA A 47 7.74 -16.31 -35.15
N LYS A 48 7.59 -16.74 -36.41
CA LYS A 48 6.74 -17.85 -36.83
C LYS A 48 7.17 -19.12 -36.06
N PRO A 49 6.28 -19.77 -35.28
CA PRO A 49 6.64 -20.98 -34.56
C PRO A 49 6.77 -22.14 -35.55
N THR A 50 7.99 -22.63 -35.74
CA THR A 50 8.24 -23.95 -36.32
C THR A 50 8.20 -24.95 -35.17
N ALA A 51 7.12 -25.72 -35.10
CA ALA A 51 6.94 -26.78 -34.14
C ALA A 51 7.75 -28.01 -34.57
N GLU A 52 8.56 -28.55 -33.65
CA GLU A 52 8.83 -29.98 -33.52
C GLU A 52 9.53 -30.22 -32.18
N VAL A 53 8.76 -30.55 -31.14
CA VAL A 53 9.30 -31.25 -29.96
C VAL A 53 8.29 -32.31 -29.52
N SER A 54 8.73 -33.55 -29.69
CA SER A 54 8.32 -34.79 -29.04
C SER A 54 7.39 -34.64 -27.83
N ILE A 55 6.16 -35.14 -27.99
CA ILE A 55 5.23 -35.44 -26.89
C ILE A 55 5.82 -36.62 -26.10
N GLY A 56 6.62 -36.30 -25.08
CA GLY A 56 6.95 -37.20 -24.00
C GLY A 56 5.86 -37.10 -22.93
N ASP A 57 5.24 -38.22 -22.64
CA ASP A 57 4.18 -38.43 -21.65
C ASP A 57 4.50 -37.83 -20.26
N THR A 58 3.85 -36.73 -19.88
CA THR A 58 4.00 -36.06 -18.56
C THR A 58 2.84 -36.38 -17.60
N SER A 59 2.16 -37.51 -17.76
CA SER A 59 1.09 -37.97 -16.85
C SER A 59 1.61 -38.52 -15.50
N ARG A 60 2.65 -37.94 -14.90
CA ARG A 60 3.11 -38.30 -13.55
C ARG A 60 2.99 -37.09 -12.62
N GLY A 61 1.90 -37.07 -11.86
CA GLY A 61 1.54 -36.02 -10.89
C GLY A 61 2.46 -35.97 -9.67
N GLY A 62 3.69 -35.51 -9.86
CA GLY A 62 4.57 -35.09 -8.77
C GLY A 62 4.52 -33.59 -8.52
N HIS A 63 4.92 -33.16 -7.33
CA HIS A 63 5.10 -31.74 -7.00
C HIS A 63 6.45 -31.54 -6.29
N PHE A 64 6.99 -30.32 -6.39
CA PHE A 64 8.21 -29.91 -5.70
C PHE A 64 7.83 -29.17 -4.41
N HIS A 65 8.63 -29.37 -3.36
CA HIS A 65 8.59 -28.57 -2.14
C HIS A 65 9.58 -27.41 -2.19
N ALA A 66 9.41 -26.44 -1.30
CA ALA A 66 10.32 -25.30 -1.15
C ALA A 66 11.73 -25.68 -0.66
N ASP A 67 11.95 -26.94 -0.29
CA ASP A 67 13.23 -27.50 0.13
C ASP A 67 13.98 -28.25 -0.99
N ASP A 68 13.55 -28.06 -2.24
CA ASP A 68 14.03 -28.74 -3.45
C ASP A 68 13.83 -30.26 -3.47
N THR A 69 12.98 -30.81 -2.60
CA THR A 69 12.63 -32.23 -2.61
C THR A 69 11.44 -32.50 -3.56
N TRP A 70 11.58 -33.51 -4.44
CA TRP A 70 10.53 -33.97 -5.35
C TRP A 70 9.97 -35.33 -4.92
N HIS A 71 8.64 -35.50 -5.01
CA HIS A 71 8.00 -36.80 -4.86
C HIS A 71 6.90 -37.04 -5.87
N ALA A 72 6.79 -38.30 -6.28
CA ALA A 72 5.91 -38.79 -7.34
C ALA A 72 4.48 -39.07 -6.89
N GLU A 73 4.28 -39.32 -5.60
CA GLU A 73 3.00 -39.77 -5.07
C GLU A 73 2.18 -38.60 -4.53
N PRO A 74 0.90 -38.45 -4.94
CA PRO A 74 0.00 -37.54 -4.28
C PRO A 74 -0.18 -37.99 -2.83
N HIS A 75 -0.12 -37.05 -1.88
CA HIS A 75 -0.47 -37.35 -0.50
C HIS A 75 -1.87 -37.95 -0.47
N GLU A 76 -2.03 -39.15 0.09
CA GLU A 76 -3.35 -39.64 0.46
C GLU A 76 -3.99 -38.57 1.33
N SER A 77 -5.07 -37.98 0.83
CA SER A 77 -5.89 -37.09 1.64
C SER A 77 -6.45 -37.95 2.75
N VAL A 78 -5.82 -37.86 3.92
CA VAL A 78 -6.38 -38.41 5.15
C VAL A 78 -7.74 -37.72 5.30
N ALA A 79 -8.79 -38.45 4.96
CA ALA A 79 -10.16 -37.97 5.12
C ALA A 79 -10.37 -37.79 6.62
N HIS A 80 -10.22 -36.56 7.09
CA HIS A 80 -10.66 -36.18 8.42
C HIS A 80 -12.16 -36.40 8.44
N ALA A 81 -12.58 -37.55 9.00
CA ALA A 81 -13.96 -37.84 9.29
C ALA A 81 -14.46 -36.75 10.24
N TYR A 82 -15.12 -35.75 9.66
CA TYR A 82 -15.81 -34.73 10.43
C TYR A 82 -16.94 -35.44 11.15
N THR A 83 -16.69 -35.81 12.41
CA THR A 83 -17.71 -36.30 13.31
C THR A 83 -18.66 -35.13 13.49
N LYS A 84 -19.83 -35.21 12.85
CA LYS A 84 -20.92 -34.29 13.11
C LYS A 84 -21.35 -34.51 14.55
N GLU A 85 -20.86 -33.67 15.46
CA GLU A 85 -21.50 -33.48 16.76
C GLU A 85 -22.87 -32.87 16.52
N SER A 86 -23.86 -33.75 16.42
CA SER A 86 -25.25 -33.42 16.64
C SER A 86 -25.44 -33.27 18.14
N THR A 87 -25.37 -32.03 18.62
CA THR A 87 -25.92 -31.68 19.92
C THR A 87 -26.97 -30.60 19.71
N ASN A 88 -28.23 -31.05 19.70
CA ASN A 88 -29.39 -30.24 20.04
C ASN A 88 -29.12 -29.50 21.36
N SER A 89 -28.74 -28.23 21.29
CA SER A 89 -28.96 -27.27 22.37
C SER A 89 -29.71 -26.09 21.81
N ARG A 90 -31.03 -26.21 21.95
CA ARG A 90 -32.02 -25.18 21.71
C ARG A 90 -31.97 -24.22 22.89
N THR A 91 -31.15 -23.19 22.80
CA THR A 91 -31.30 -21.95 23.57
C THR A 91 -30.95 -20.81 22.66
N ALA A 92 -31.92 -19.92 22.51
CA ALA A 92 -31.85 -18.72 21.71
C ALA A 92 -30.76 -17.80 22.27
N ASP A 93 -29.72 -17.58 21.50
CA ASP A 93 -28.92 -16.36 21.51
C ASP A 93 -28.45 -16.17 20.07
N ASP A 94 -29.28 -15.45 19.33
CA ASP A 94 -29.04 -15.03 17.95
C ASP A 94 -28.17 -13.78 17.98
N TRP A 95 -26.84 -13.98 17.98
CA TRP A 95 -25.86 -12.89 17.97
C TRP A 95 -25.76 -12.17 16.61
N ARG A 96 -26.60 -12.52 15.62
CA ARG A 96 -26.49 -12.00 14.25
C ARG A 96 -27.56 -11.00 13.85
N GLU A 97 -28.55 -10.70 14.68
CA GLU A 97 -29.66 -9.84 14.25
C GLU A 97 -29.75 -8.43 14.87
N ASP A 98 -29.02 -8.09 15.93
CA ASP A 98 -29.08 -6.72 16.47
C ASP A 98 -27.69 -6.09 16.64
N SER A 99 -27.21 -5.48 15.56
CA SER A 99 -26.30 -4.34 15.64
C SER A 99 -26.25 -3.60 14.32
N GLU A 100 -27.32 -2.85 14.06
CA GLU A 100 -27.23 -1.51 13.46
C GLU A 100 -26.40 -0.62 14.42
N ILE A 101 -25.14 -1.00 14.64
CA ILE A 101 -24.16 -0.13 15.26
C ILE A 101 -23.67 0.72 14.09
N ASP A 102 -24.19 1.95 14.04
CA ASP A 102 -23.45 3.09 13.52
C ASP A 102 -22.11 3.15 14.28
N VAL A 103 -21.17 2.27 13.92
CA VAL A 103 -19.78 2.42 14.32
C VAL A 103 -19.36 3.62 13.48
N PRO A 104 -19.15 4.81 14.08
CA PRO A 104 -18.64 5.92 13.31
C PRO A 104 -17.35 5.43 12.66
N GLN A 105 -17.39 5.27 11.34
CA GLN A 105 -16.20 5.06 10.53
C GLN A 105 -15.20 6.09 11.02
N PRO A 106 -14.03 5.70 11.56
CA PRO A 106 -13.08 6.65 12.09
C PRO A 106 -12.64 7.55 10.94
N THR A 107 -13.25 8.73 10.85
CA THR A 107 -12.93 9.76 9.86
C THR A 107 -11.58 10.43 10.14
N ALA A 108 -11.01 10.14 11.32
CA ALA A 108 -9.64 10.49 11.64
C ALA A 108 -8.70 9.50 10.98
N THR A 109 -7.85 10.00 10.08
CA THR A 109 -6.67 9.31 9.58
C THR A 109 -5.94 8.65 10.75
N PRO A 110 -5.93 7.30 10.86
CA PRO A 110 -5.34 6.60 12.02
C PRO A 110 -3.86 6.96 12.22
N TRP A 111 -3.23 7.45 11.16
CA TRP A 111 -1.86 7.95 11.11
C TRP A 111 -1.59 9.21 11.93
N LYS A 112 -2.59 10.06 12.19
CA LYS A 112 -2.34 11.31 12.94
C LYS A 112 -1.95 11.06 14.40
N LYS A 113 -2.19 9.84 14.91
CA LYS A 113 -1.71 9.39 16.22
C LYS A 113 -0.25 8.93 16.22
N LEU A 114 0.32 8.52 15.08
CA LEU A 114 1.73 8.09 15.02
C LEU A 114 2.68 9.21 15.40
N ASP A 115 2.40 10.45 14.96
CA ASP A 115 3.26 11.59 15.29
C ASP A 115 2.90 12.23 16.64
N ALA A 116 1.66 12.04 17.12
CA ALA A 116 1.11 12.76 18.26
C ALA A 116 1.20 12.00 19.60
N GLN A 117 1.29 10.66 19.59
CA GLN A 117 1.22 9.87 20.82
C GLN A 117 2.52 9.87 21.65
N GLU A 118 3.64 10.39 21.10
CA GLU A 118 4.95 10.30 21.77
C GLU A 118 5.55 11.64 22.23
N ALA A 119 4.85 12.77 22.02
CA ALA A 119 5.38 14.08 22.38
C ALA A 119 5.21 14.50 23.86
N ASP A 120 4.48 13.75 24.69
CA ASP A 120 3.99 14.25 26.00
C ASP A 120 4.35 13.39 27.23
N THR A 121 5.48 12.67 27.21
CA THR A 121 6.02 12.06 28.44
C THR A 121 7.42 12.60 28.71
N GLY A 122 7.46 13.83 29.24
CA GLY A 122 8.68 14.55 29.64
C GLY A 122 9.43 13.94 30.84
N THR A 123 9.59 12.62 30.89
CA THR A 123 10.44 11.96 31.87
C THR A 123 11.77 11.61 31.20
N PRO A 124 12.89 12.26 31.58
CA PRO A 124 14.20 11.89 31.06
C PRO A 124 14.59 10.53 31.67
N VAL A 125 14.23 9.43 31.01
CA VAL A 125 14.74 8.10 31.32
C VAL A 125 16.18 8.05 30.83
N SER A 126 17.09 8.38 31.75
CA SER A 126 18.52 8.34 31.57
C SER A 126 19.00 6.89 31.48
N GLY A 127 19.41 6.47 30.28
CA GLY A 127 20.49 5.48 30.14
C GLY A 127 20.10 4.02 29.96
N ASP A 128 18.91 3.71 29.44
CA ASP A 128 18.68 2.43 28.78
C ASP A 128 18.85 2.65 27.28
N THR A 129 19.71 1.86 26.65
CA THR A 129 19.70 1.68 25.20
C THR A 129 18.28 1.26 24.84
N ASP A 130 17.56 2.14 24.15
CA ASP A 130 16.20 1.89 23.67
C ASP A 130 16.29 0.80 22.59
N ASP A 131 16.48 -0.45 23.04
CA ASP A 131 16.55 -1.68 22.24
C ASP A 131 15.16 -2.04 21.68
N THR A 132 14.20 -1.10 21.77
CA THR A 132 12.90 -1.21 21.13
C THR A 132 13.11 -1.17 19.62
N TYR A 133 13.02 -2.34 18.99
CA TYR A 133 12.95 -2.44 17.54
C TYR A 133 11.49 -2.28 17.07
N PRO A 134 11.19 -1.41 16.08
CA PRO A 134 12.11 -0.48 15.42
C PRO A 134 12.47 0.74 16.30
N PRO A 135 13.66 1.37 16.13
CA PRO A 135 14.08 2.53 16.90
C PRO A 135 13.06 3.67 16.82
N ARG A 136 12.85 4.43 17.90
CA ARG A 136 11.83 5.52 17.93
C ARG A 136 11.93 6.50 16.75
N ASP A 137 13.16 6.91 16.44
CA ASP A 137 13.46 7.85 15.35
C ASP A 137 13.67 7.16 13.99
N TRP A 138 13.14 5.95 13.78
CA TRP A 138 13.37 5.18 12.55
C TRP A 138 12.96 5.92 11.27
N HIS A 139 11.96 6.81 11.35
CA HIS A 139 11.50 7.65 10.24
C HIS A 139 12.57 8.64 9.72
N LYS A 140 13.66 8.86 10.46
CA LYS A 140 14.81 9.69 10.07
C LYS A 140 15.92 8.90 9.39
N THR A 141 15.75 7.59 9.23
CA THR A 141 16.77 6.73 8.61
C THR A 141 16.97 7.10 7.14
N GLU A 142 18.21 7.43 6.76
CA GLU A 142 18.55 7.81 5.39
C GLU A 142 18.62 6.61 4.43
N ASP A 143 19.01 5.45 4.94
CA ASP A 143 19.05 4.21 4.16
C ASP A 143 17.61 3.75 3.82
N PRO A 144 17.23 3.70 2.53
CA PRO A 144 15.88 3.34 2.13
C PRO A 144 15.51 1.89 2.42
N GLU A 145 16.47 0.96 2.39
CA GLU A 145 16.21 -0.45 2.69
C GLU A 145 15.95 -0.61 4.19
N LEU A 146 16.82 -0.03 5.01
CA LEU A 146 16.68 -0.04 6.46
C LEU A 146 15.41 0.69 6.91
N HIS A 147 15.07 1.81 6.28
CA HIS A 147 13.81 2.52 6.51
C HIS A 147 12.60 1.64 6.17
N ALA A 148 12.65 0.87 5.08
CA ALA A 148 11.58 -0.06 4.72
C ALA A 148 11.44 -1.21 5.73
N GLU A 149 12.56 -1.74 6.24
CA GLU A 149 12.56 -2.77 7.29
C GLU A 149 11.95 -2.25 8.60
N TYR A 150 12.34 -1.06 9.05
CA TYR A 150 11.74 -0.45 10.24
C TYR A 150 10.25 -0.16 10.07
N PHE A 151 9.83 0.32 8.89
CA PHE A 151 8.43 0.50 8.59
C PHE A 151 7.65 -0.82 8.68
N TYR A 152 8.21 -1.89 8.13
CA TYR A 152 7.61 -3.22 8.19
C TYR A 152 7.53 -3.75 9.63
N ALA A 153 8.59 -3.59 10.42
CA ALA A 153 8.59 -3.92 11.85
C ALA A 153 7.53 -3.14 12.62
N GLN A 154 7.32 -1.86 12.29
CA GLN A 154 6.28 -1.03 12.87
C GLN A 154 4.88 -1.57 12.52
N LEU A 155 4.65 -2.00 11.28
CA LEU A 155 3.39 -2.62 10.88
C LEU A 155 3.14 -3.94 11.63
N LEU A 156 4.16 -4.80 11.75
CA LEU A 156 4.05 -6.05 12.53
C LEU A 156 3.73 -5.77 14.00
N LYS A 157 4.34 -4.74 14.60
CA LYS A 157 4.06 -4.34 15.98
C LYS A 157 2.63 -3.84 16.17
N GLN A 158 2.05 -3.18 15.17
CA GLN A 158 0.71 -2.58 15.26
C GLN A 158 -0.42 -3.56 14.89
N PHE A 159 -0.24 -4.33 13.82
CA PHE A 159 -1.27 -5.17 13.23
C PHE A 159 -1.04 -6.67 13.49
N GLY A 160 0.14 -7.04 13.97
CA GLY A 160 0.52 -8.43 14.16
C GLY A 160 1.04 -9.09 12.89
N ASP A 161 1.24 -10.40 12.99
CA ASP A 161 1.71 -11.26 11.90
C ASP A 161 0.51 -11.69 11.02
N MET A 162 0.19 -10.88 10.02
CA MET A 162 -0.91 -11.13 9.06
C MET A 162 -0.44 -10.93 7.62
N PRO A 163 -1.03 -11.63 6.62
CA PRO A 163 -0.50 -11.66 5.26
C PRO A 163 -0.43 -10.27 4.60
N GLU A 164 -1.37 -9.37 4.92
CA GLU A 164 -1.39 -8.02 4.38
C GLU A 164 -0.19 -7.19 4.82
N VAL A 165 0.26 -7.36 6.06
CA VAL A 165 1.46 -6.69 6.59
C VAL A 165 2.71 -7.14 5.83
N HIS A 166 2.81 -8.45 5.56
CA HIS A 166 3.90 -9.02 4.75
C HIS A 166 3.90 -8.49 3.33
N ILE A 167 2.73 -8.44 2.67
CA ILE A 167 2.60 -7.92 1.30
C ILE A 167 3.05 -6.46 1.23
N ILE A 168 2.64 -5.63 2.20
CA ILE A 168 3.04 -4.21 2.25
C ILE A 168 4.54 -4.07 2.52
N GLY A 169 5.07 -4.83 3.48
CA GLY A 169 6.48 -4.84 3.83
C GLY A 169 7.36 -5.26 2.65
N GLU A 170 7.04 -6.38 2.00
CA GLU A 170 7.75 -6.88 0.82
C GLU A 170 7.72 -5.86 -0.32
N HIS A 171 6.57 -5.24 -0.60
CA HIS A 171 6.45 -4.23 -1.63
C HIS A 171 7.35 -3.02 -1.36
N ARG A 172 7.39 -2.52 -0.12
CA ARG A 172 8.25 -1.39 0.29
C ARG A 172 9.73 -1.74 0.19
N LEU A 173 10.12 -2.93 0.63
CA LEU A 173 11.51 -3.39 0.56
C LEU A 173 11.96 -3.58 -0.89
N ASN A 174 11.14 -4.19 -1.74
CA ASN A 174 11.43 -4.35 -3.17
C ASN A 174 11.58 -2.99 -3.86
N ARG A 175 10.75 -2.01 -3.50
CA ARG A 175 10.87 -0.64 -4.02
C ARG A 175 12.17 0.04 -3.57
N ALA A 176 12.56 -0.13 -2.31
CA ALA A 176 13.83 0.39 -1.81
C ALA A 176 15.05 -0.21 -2.56
N LYS A 177 14.96 -1.51 -2.91
CA LYS A 177 15.96 -2.24 -3.70
C LYS A 177 15.94 -1.94 -5.20
N GLY A 178 14.99 -1.12 -5.68
CA GLY A 178 14.80 -0.87 -7.11
C GLY A 178 14.33 -2.09 -7.90
N ILE A 179 13.71 -3.08 -7.24
CA ILE A 179 13.17 -4.27 -7.89
C ILE A 179 11.78 -3.91 -8.46
N PRO A 180 11.59 -4.00 -9.79
CA PRO A 180 10.31 -3.65 -10.40
C PRO A 180 9.20 -4.57 -9.92
N SER A 181 8.04 -4.00 -9.64
CA SER A 181 6.85 -4.77 -9.23
C SER A 181 6.04 -5.22 -10.44
N THR A 182 5.60 -6.48 -10.43
CA THR A 182 4.64 -6.96 -11.41
C THR A 182 3.26 -6.39 -11.12
N PHE A 183 2.40 -6.36 -12.13
CA PHE A 183 1.02 -5.89 -11.99
C PHE A 183 0.27 -6.64 -10.89
N THR A 184 0.37 -7.97 -10.83
CA THR A 184 -0.28 -8.79 -9.81
C THR A 184 0.23 -8.49 -8.40
N LYS A 185 1.54 -8.29 -8.23
CA LYS A 185 2.12 -7.89 -6.93
C LYS A 185 1.62 -6.51 -6.50
N PHE A 186 1.51 -5.57 -7.44
CA PHE A 186 1.00 -4.23 -7.16
C PHE A 186 -0.51 -4.23 -6.83
N GLU A 187 -1.30 -5.08 -7.49
CA GLU A 187 -2.72 -5.29 -7.16
C GLU A 187 -2.87 -5.84 -5.73
N ALA A 188 -2.11 -6.88 -5.38
CA ALA A 188 -2.10 -7.44 -4.03
C ALA A 188 -1.68 -6.39 -2.98
N TYR A 189 -0.70 -5.54 -3.30
CA TYR A 189 -0.30 -4.42 -2.43
C TYR A 189 -1.45 -3.43 -2.19
N LEU A 190 -2.18 -3.02 -3.23
CA LEU A 190 -3.32 -2.11 -3.06
C LEU A 190 -4.47 -2.76 -2.28
N GLU A 191 -4.72 -4.06 -2.48
CA GLU A 191 -5.71 -4.81 -1.71
C GLU A 191 -5.32 -4.87 -0.23
N ALA A 192 -4.07 -5.21 0.08
CA ALA A 192 -3.54 -5.21 1.44
C ALA A 192 -3.61 -3.82 2.09
N MET A 193 -3.23 -2.78 1.34
CA MET A 193 -3.34 -1.38 1.78
C MET A 193 -4.79 -0.97 2.06
N TYR A 194 -5.75 -1.36 1.22
CA TYR A 194 -7.16 -1.06 1.44
C TYR A 194 -7.73 -1.84 2.63
N HIS A 195 -7.30 -3.08 2.84
CA HIS A 195 -7.76 -3.91 3.95
C HIS A 195 -7.29 -3.35 5.30
N LEU A 196 -6.01 -3.01 5.42
CA LEU A 196 -5.45 -2.42 6.64
C LEU A 196 -5.84 -0.94 6.82
N PHE A 197 -6.02 -0.22 5.71
CA PHE A 197 -6.29 1.20 5.68
C PHE A 197 -7.41 1.50 4.67
N PRO A 198 -8.68 1.35 5.08
CA PRO A 198 -9.82 1.61 4.22
C PRO A 198 -9.95 3.12 3.96
N ASP A 199 -9.19 3.61 2.99
CA ASP A 199 -9.20 4.99 2.48
C ASP A 199 -9.82 5.02 1.09
N GLU A 200 -10.58 6.08 0.79
CA GLU A 200 -11.22 6.27 -0.50
C GLU A 200 -10.18 6.36 -1.62
N LYS A 201 -8.98 6.90 -1.34
CA LYS A 201 -7.88 6.92 -2.30
C LYS A 201 -7.37 5.52 -2.63
N ASN A 202 -7.21 4.65 -1.62
CA ASN A 202 -6.78 3.27 -1.82
C ASN A 202 -7.80 2.50 -2.68
N LYS A 203 -9.09 2.70 -2.39
CA LYS A 203 -10.19 2.14 -3.18
C LYS A 203 -10.15 2.62 -4.65
N GLN A 204 -10.03 3.93 -4.86
CA GLN A 204 -9.95 4.50 -6.21
C GLN A 204 -8.73 3.99 -6.99
N ALA A 205 -7.58 3.87 -6.34
CA ALA A 205 -6.38 3.31 -6.96
C ALA A 205 -6.58 1.85 -7.38
N LEU A 206 -7.19 1.04 -6.51
CA LEU A 206 -7.51 -0.36 -6.79
C LEU A 206 -8.50 -0.49 -7.96
N ASP A 207 -9.55 0.33 -7.99
CA ASP A 207 -10.54 0.34 -9.07
C ASP A 207 -9.94 0.78 -10.41
N GLN A 208 -9.05 1.78 -10.40
CA GLN A 208 -8.31 2.21 -11.59
C GLN A 208 -7.41 1.09 -12.11
N LEU A 209 -6.69 0.43 -11.21
CA LEU A 209 -5.83 -0.70 -11.56
C LEU A 209 -6.65 -1.82 -12.20
N ARG A 210 -7.77 -2.22 -11.60
CA ARG A 210 -8.67 -3.25 -12.16
C ARG A 210 -9.23 -2.87 -13.54
N LYS A 211 -9.58 -1.59 -13.76
CA LYS A 211 -9.99 -1.10 -15.09
C LYS A 211 -8.86 -1.20 -16.13
N LEU A 212 -7.63 -0.88 -15.75
CA LEU A 212 -6.46 -0.99 -16.62
C LEU A 212 -6.13 -2.47 -16.95
N ARG A 213 -6.33 -3.37 -16.00
CA ARG A 213 -6.24 -4.82 -16.23
C ARG A 213 -7.26 -5.28 -17.27
N ALA A 214 -8.51 -4.85 -17.12
CA ALA A 214 -9.60 -5.20 -18.03
C ALA A 214 -9.41 -4.65 -19.44
N SER A 215 -8.70 -3.52 -19.61
CA SER A 215 -8.38 -2.97 -20.92
C SER A 215 -7.21 -3.68 -21.62
N GLY A 216 -6.51 -4.59 -20.94
CA GLY A 216 -5.34 -5.30 -21.48
C GLY A 216 -4.09 -4.42 -21.59
N ALA A 217 -4.04 -3.28 -20.89
CA ALA A 217 -2.87 -2.43 -20.85
C ALA A 217 -1.72 -3.14 -20.11
N LYS A 218 -0.54 -3.22 -20.74
CA LYS A 218 0.69 -3.67 -20.07
C LYS A 218 1.31 -2.46 -19.36
N ILE A 219 1.32 -2.48 -18.03
CA ILE A 219 1.90 -1.45 -17.18
C ILE A 219 3.11 -2.05 -16.48
N SER A 220 4.26 -1.38 -16.58
CA SER A 220 5.44 -1.66 -15.78
C SER A 220 5.52 -0.64 -14.64
N PHE A 221 5.75 -1.13 -13.42
CA PHE A 221 6.00 -0.29 -12.26
C PHE A 221 7.51 -0.28 -12.01
N HIS A 222 8.12 0.89 -12.19
CA HIS A 222 9.53 1.16 -11.93
C HIS A 222 9.71 1.83 -10.57
#